data_AF-A0A8J2X5L4-F1
#
_entry.id   AF-A0A8J2X5L4-F1
#
_cell.length_a   1.000
_cell.length_b   1.000
_cell.length_c   1.000
_cell.angle_alpha   90.00
_cell.angle_beta   90.00
_cell.angle_gamma   90.00
#
_symmetry.space_group_name_H-M   'P 1'
#
loop_
_entity.id
_entity.type
_entity.pdbx_description
1 polymer ?
#
loop_
_entity_poly.entity_id
_entity_poly.type
_entity_poly.pdbx_seq_one_letter_code
_entity_poly.pdbx_strand_id
1 'polypeptide(L)'
;MDGSSSDNFEYILQLTKILSAECRANRQERDKVEHLFKRLAKQSYVGYEHLSGNVTPKSRELFNKIATPTEEDKLIKENYDLLKQIELQEYMNNKFWLLINEINEHLSSIRNFMIERKLSGSQDTANFIDEEFTMNCQRLDMSTDVLKRELNVTKEKSALVEQELKQLLEQIDWSEVPKNSREYINLHEQIQVLKNRYAVRFTS
;
A
#
# COMPACT_ATOMS: atom_id res chain seq x y z
N MET A 1 -0.94 -5.02 15.02
CA MET A 1 -1.67 -6.22 14.59
C MET A 1 -2.52 -6.64 15.77
N ASP A 2 -3.77 -6.15 15.85
CA ASP A 2 -4.83 -6.64 16.73
C ASP A 2 -6.11 -5.89 16.33
N GLY A 3 -6.88 -6.46 15.40
CA GLY A 3 -8.05 -5.80 14.84
C GLY A 3 -9.09 -6.72 14.20
N SER A 4 -8.88 -8.04 14.14
CA SER A 4 -9.84 -8.95 13.49
C SER A 4 -10.82 -9.62 14.46
N SER A 5 -10.64 -9.49 15.78
CA SER A 5 -11.50 -10.14 16.78
C SER A 5 -12.66 -9.24 17.22
N SER A 6 -12.52 -7.91 17.13
CA SER A 6 -13.57 -6.95 17.49
C SER A 6 -14.76 -7.03 16.53
N ASP A 7 -14.51 -7.16 15.23
CA ASP A 7 -15.55 -7.21 14.19
C ASP A 7 -16.42 -8.47 14.29
N ASN A 8 -15.87 -9.60 14.72
CA ASN A 8 -16.63 -10.85 14.84
C ASN A 8 -17.64 -10.80 15.99
N PHE A 9 -17.29 -10.19 17.13
CA PHE A 9 -18.23 -10.00 18.24
C PHE A 9 -19.27 -8.91 17.92
N GLU A 10 -18.86 -7.84 17.24
CA GLU A 10 -19.77 -6.80 16.74
C GLU A 10 -20.81 -7.40 15.77
N TYR A 11 -20.38 -8.26 14.86
CA TYR A 11 -21.24 -8.94 13.90
C TYR A 11 -22.22 -9.92 14.57
N ILE A 12 -21.75 -10.73 15.53
CA ILE A 12 -22.64 -11.63 16.31
C ILE A 12 -23.68 -10.82 17.11
N LEU A 13 -23.27 -9.68 17.67
CA LEU A 13 -24.17 -8.79 18.39
C LEU A 13 -25.23 -8.18 17.46
N GLN A 14 -24.84 -7.76 16.25
CA GLN A 14 -25.76 -7.27 15.23
C GLN A 14 -26.77 -8.35 14.80
N LEU A 15 -26.31 -9.57 14.51
CA LEU A 15 -27.19 -10.69 14.19
C LEU A 15 -28.18 -10.98 15.31
N THR A 16 -27.73 -10.97 16.56
CA THR A 16 -28.59 -11.20 17.72
C THR A 16 -29.65 -10.09 17.88
N LYS A 17 -29.29 -8.83 17.61
CA LYS A 17 -30.23 -7.70 17.59
C LYS A 17 -31.29 -7.86 16.51
N ILE A 18 -30.89 -8.23 15.29
CA ILE A 18 -31.81 -8.47 14.15
C ILE A 18 -32.77 -9.61 14.48
N LEU A 19 -32.24 -10.74 14.98
CA LEU A 19 -33.05 -11.91 15.32
C LEU A 19 -34.05 -11.61 16.44
N SER A 20 -33.65 -10.81 17.42
CA SER A 20 -34.55 -10.34 18.49
C SER A 20 -35.65 -9.42 17.96
N ALA A 21 -35.35 -8.56 16.99
CA ALA A 21 -36.33 -7.70 16.34
C ALA A 21 -37.34 -8.52 15.52
N GLU A 22 -36.84 -9.47 14.71
CA GLU A 22 -37.67 -10.41 13.95
C GLU A 22 -38.58 -11.25 14.84
N CYS A 23 -38.07 -11.77 15.97
CA CYS A 23 -38.91 -12.50 16.93
C CYS A 23 -40.05 -11.64 17.51
N ARG A 24 -39.82 -10.33 17.74
CA ARG A 24 -40.87 -9.41 18.21
C ARG A 24 -41.88 -9.11 17.11
N ALA A 25 -41.41 -8.85 15.88
CA ALA A 25 -42.28 -8.63 14.73
C ALA A 25 -43.17 -9.85 14.47
N ASN A 26 -42.61 -11.05 14.52
CA ASN A 26 -43.35 -12.30 14.32
C ASN A 26 -44.42 -12.54 15.41
N ARG A 27 -44.12 -12.22 16.68
CA ARG A 27 -45.15 -12.24 17.75
C ARG A 27 -46.30 -11.27 17.46
N GLN A 28 -45.98 -10.05 17.02
CA GLN A 28 -46.99 -9.06 16.69
C GLN A 28 -47.87 -9.48 15.50
N GLU A 29 -47.28 -10.09 14.48
CA GLU A 29 -48.05 -10.66 13.35
C GLU A 29 -48.93 -11.84 13.80
N ARG A 30 -48.40 -12.72 14.66
CA ARG A 30 -49.21 -13.80 15.27
C ARG A 30 -50.40 -13.24 16.04
N ASP A 31 -50.21 -12.19 16.84
CA ASP A 31 -51.29 -11.56 17.61
C ASP A 31 -52.35 -10.93 16.70
N LYS A 32 -51.94 -10.34 15.57
CA LYS A 32 -52.88 -9.84 14.54
C LYS A 32 -53.70 -10.97 13.92
N VAL A 33 -53.05 -12.08 13.55
CA VAL A 33 -53.71 -13.27 13.00
C VAL A 33 -54.70 -13.84 14.00
N GLU A 34 -54.30 -13.95 15.27
CA GLU A 34 -55.19 -14.40 16.36
C GLU A 34 -56.40 -13.46 16.52
N HIS A 35 -56.18 -12.15 16.43
CA HIS A 35 -57.26 -11.17 16.48
C HIS A 35 -58.23 -11.29 15.29
N LEU A 36 -57.71 -11.57 14.10
CA LEU A 36 -58.52 -11.85 12.91
C LEU A 36 -59.36 -13.11 13.08
N PHE A 37 -58.79 -14.19 13.63
CA PHE A 37 -59.56 -15.40 13.93
C PHE A 37 -60.63 -15.17 15.00
N LYS A 38 -60.34 -14.39 16.04
CA LYS A 38 -61.33 -13.95 17.04
C LYS A 38 -62.44 -13.10 16.41
N ARG A 39 -62.11 -12.23 15.45
CA ARG A 39 -63.10 -11.43 14.72
C ARG A 39 -63.96 -12.29 13.79
N LEU A 40 -63.34 -13.25 13.10
CA LEU A 40 -64.03 -14.24 12.26
C LEU A 40 -65.02 -15.06 13.08
N ALA A 41 -64.58 -15.55 14.25
CA ALA A 41 -65.42 -16.28 15.21
C ALA A 41 -66.66 -15.48 15.65
N LYS A 42 -66.46 -14.19 15.98
CA LYS A 42 -67.55 -13.27 16.31
C LYS A 42 -68.52 -13.06 15.14
N GLN A 43 -68.01 -12.91 13.93
CA GLN A 43 -68.84 -12.70 12.73
C GLN A 43 -69.62 -13.97 12.34
N SER A 44 -69.06 -15.15 12.57
CA SER A 44 -69.70 -16.44 12.27
C SER A 44 -70.61 -16.95 13.39
N TYR A 45 -70.72 -16.25 14.53
CA TYR A 45 -71.42 -16.70 15.74
C TYR A 45 -70.95 -18.07 16.28
N VAL A 46 -69.71 -18.47 15.95
CA VAL A 46 -69.09 -19.72 16.40
C VAL A 46 -68.00 -19.40 17.42
N GLY A 47 -67.97 -20.10 18.56
CA GLY A 47 -66.92 -19.91 19.57
C GLY A 47 -65.52 -20.15 19.01
N TYR A 48 -64.53 -19.36 19.45
CA TYR A 48 -63.14 -19.47 18.98
C TYR A 48 -62.56 -20.90 19.14
N GLU A 49 -62.89 -21.58 20.24
CA GLU A 49 -62.55 -22.99 20.51
C GLU A 49 -63.18 -23.99 19.52
N HIS A 50 -64.33 -23.63 18.93
CA HIS A 50 -65.02 -24.46 17.93
C HIS A 50 -64.44 -24.31 16.53
N LEU A 51 -63.61 -23.29 16.27
CA LEU A 51 -62.86 -23.15 15.02
C LEU A 51 -61.65 -24.10 14.95
N SER A 52 -61.12 -24.56 16.10
CA SER A 52 -60.02 -25.54 16.15
C SER A 52 -60.48 -26.99 16.35
N GLY A 53 -61.79 -27.23 16.48
CA GLY A 53 -62.38 -28.55 16.65
C GLY A 53 -62.54 -29.33 15.34
N ASN A 54 -62.65 -30.66 15.43
CA ASN A 54 -62.91 -31.52 14.28
C ASN A 54 -64.25 -31.17 13.62
N VAL A 55 -64.20 -30.75 12.35
CA VAL A 55 -65.36 -30.38 11.53
C VAL A 55 -66.29 -31.58 11.36
N THR A 56 -67.60 -31.39 11.52
CA THR A 56 -68.59 -32.47 11.31
C THR A 56 -68.55 -32.98 9.87
N PRO A 57 -68.75 -34.28 9.61
CA PRO A 57 -68.63 -34.85 8.26
C PRO A 57 -69.57 -34.20 7.24
N LYS A 58 -70.78 -33.78 7.65
CA LYS A 58 -71.72 -33.02 6.80
C LYS A 58 -71.18 -31.64 6.40
N SER A 59 -70.57 -30.90 7.32
CA SER A 59 -69.95 -29.61 7.02
C SER A 59 -68.70 -29.79 6.15
N ARG A 60 -67.97 -30.89 6.31
CA ARG A 60 -66.83 -31.25 5.45
C ARG A 60 -67.26 -31.59 4.01
N GLU A 61 -68.37 -32.30 3.84
CA GLU A 61 -68.94 -32.59 2.51
C GLU A 61 -69.48 -31.33 1.82
N LEU A 62 -70.15 -30.43 2.56
CA LEU A 62 -70.59 -29.14 2.03
C LEU A 62 -69.40 -28.25 1.66
N PHE A 63 -68.37 -28.21 2.49
CA PHE A 63 -67.13 -27.47 2.19
C PHE A 63 -66.43 -28.08 0.97
N ASN A 64 -66.30 -29.40 0.87
CA ASN A 64 -65.69 -30.06 -0.29
C ASN A 64 -66.47 -29.83 -1.60
N LYS A 65 -67.79 -29.64 -1.54
CA LYS A 65 -68.60 -29.28 -2.71
C LYS A 65 -68.43 -27.83 -3.15
N ILE A 66 -68.06 -26.92 -2.24
CA ILE A 66 -67.84 -25.49 -2.52
C ILE A 66 -66.35 -25.22 -2.79
N ALA A 67 -65.46 -26.04 -2.23
CA ALA A 67 -64.00 -25.89 -2.29
C ALA A 67 -63.37 -26.48 -3.55
N THR A 68 -64.16 -27.05 -4.47
CA THR A 68 -63.67 -27.37 -5.81
C THR A 68 -63.35 -26.06 -6.53
N PRO A 69 -62.07 -25.74 -6.77
CA PRO A 69 -61.68 -24.46 -7.35
C PRO A 69 -62.30 -24.31 -8.72
N THR A 70 -62.93 -23.17 -8.97
CA THR A 70 -63.42 -22.80 -10.30
C THR A 70 -62.23 -22.66 -11.26
N GLU A 71 -62.45 -22.81 -12.57
CA GLU A 71 -61.41 -22.53 -13.59
C GLU A 71 -60.77 -21.15 -13.38
N GLU A 72 -61.60 -20.17 -13.01
CA GLU A 72 -61.19 -18.81 -12.69
C GLU A 72 -60.24 -18.76 -11.46
N ASP A 73 -60.51 -19.52 -10.40
CA ASP A 73 -59.64 -19.60 -9.22
C ASP A 73 -58.28 -20.24 -9.54
N LYS A 74 -58.25 -21.22 -10.46
CA LYS A 74 -57.01 -21.83 -10.93
C LYS A 74 -56.17 -20.84 -11.72
N LEU A 75 -56.79 -20.10 -12.65
CA LEU A 75 -56.11 -19.07 -13.43
C LEU A 75 -55.60 -17.93 -12.54
N ILE A 76 -56.38 -17.51 -11.54
CA ILE A 76 -55.94 -16.52 -10.56
C ILE A 76 -54.71 -17.02 -9.80
N LYS A 77 -54.73 -18.29 -9.35
CA LYS A 77 -53.59 -18.89 -8.65
C LYS A 77 -52.34 -18.97 -9.54
N GLU A 78 -52.49 -19.43 -10.79
CA GLU A 78 -51.38 -19.49 -11.75
C GLU A 78 -50.81 -18.09 -12.02
N ASN A 79 -51.65 -17.07 -12.11
CA ASN A 79 -51.20 -15.69 -12.30
C ASN A 79 -50.41 -15.19 -11.08
N TYR A 80 -50.86 -15.47 -9.85
CA TYR A 80 -50.10 -15.15 -8.65
C TYR A 80 -48.76 -15.88 -8.58
N ASP A 81 -48.72 -17.16 -8.98
CA ASP A 81 -47.48 -17.94 -9.02
C ASP A 81 -46.50 -17.37 -10.07
N LEU A 82 -47.01 -16.92 -11.23
CA LEU A 82 -46.20 -16.25 -12.26
C LEU A 82 -45.68 -14.89 -11.79
N LEU A 83 -46.51 -14.05 -11.19
CA LEU A 83 -46.10 -12.77 -10.61
C LEU A 83 -44.97 -12.95 -9.60
N LYS A 84 -45.11 -13.94 -8.71
CA LYS A 84 -44.08 -14.28 -7.74
C LYS A 84 -42.76 -14.70 -8.40
N GLN A 85 -42.82 -15.49 -9.48
CA GLN A 85 -41.62 -15.89 -10.22
C GLN A 85 -40.94 -14.70 -10.89
N ILE A 86 -41.71 -13.78 -11.48
CA ILE A 86 -41.20 -12.55 -12.09
C ILE A 86 -40.48 -11.70 -11.03
N GLU A 87 -41.11 -11.48 -9.89
CA GLU A 87 -40.54 -10.66 -8.81
C GLU A 87 -39.24 -11.27 -8.24
N LEU A 88 -39.21 -12.61 -8.06
CA LEU A 88 -37.99 -13.31 -7.66
C LEU A 88 -36.88 -13.17 -8.69
N GLN A 89 -37.21 -13.22 -9.99
CA GLN A 89 -36.24 -13.09 -11.05
C GLN A 89 -35.69 -11.66 -11.16
N GLU A 90 -36.53 -10.64 -10.99
CA GLU A 90 -36.10 -9.24 -10.90
C GLU A 90 -35.19 -9.00 -9.69
N TYR A 91 -35.54 -9.54 -8.54
CA TYR A 91 -34.70 -9.48 -7.34
C TYR A 91 -33.32 -10.10 -7.58
N MET A 92 -33.28 -11.30 -8.18
CA MET A 92 -32.03 -11.97 -8.53
C MET A 92 -31.21 -11.17 -9.55
N ASN A 93 -31.85 -10.62 -10.58
CA ASN A 93 -31.18 -9.77 -11.57
C ASN A 93 -30.55 -8.52 -10.93
N ASN A 94 -31.26 -7.87 -10.01
CA ASN A 94 -30.71 -6.74 -9.26
C ASN A 94 -29.48 -7.15 -8.44
N LYS A 95 -29.53 -8.33 -7.79
CA LYS A 95 -28.37 -8.88 -7.06
C LYS A 95 -27.18 -9.17 -7.98
N PHE A 96 -27.42 -9.73 -9.17
CA PHE A 96 -26.36 -9.95 -10.16
C PHE A 96 -25.73 -8.63 -10.63
N TRP A 97 -26.55 -7.60 -10.90
CA TRP A 97 -26.04 -6.29 -11.27
C TRP A 97 -25.19 -5.63 -10.19
N LEU A 98 -25.59 -5.73 -8.92
CA LEU A 98 -24.79 -5.26 -7.80
C LEU A 98 -23.44 -5.98 -7.74
N LEU A 99 -23.44 -7.30 -7.88
CA LEU A 99 -22.21 -8.09 -7.89
C LEU A 99 -21.28 -7.70 -9.06
N ILE A 100 -21.83 -7.48 -10.25
CA ILE A 100 -21.07 -7.01 -11.41
C ILE A 100 -20.43 -5.65 -11.13
N ASN A 101 -21.16 -4.74 -10.49
CA ASN A 101 -20.64 -3.43 -10.13
C ASN A 101 -19.50 -3.54 -9.09
N GLU A 102 -19.67 -4.34 -8.04
CA GLU A 102 -18.61 -4.60 -7.05
C GLU A 102 -17.35 -5.18 -7.71
N ILE A 103 -17.50 -6.14 -8.62
CA ILE A 103 -16.38 -6.71 -9.38
C ILE A 103 -15.67 -5.62 -10.22
N ASN A 104 -16.42 -4.75 -10.89
CA ASN A 104 -15.85 -3.66 -11.68
C ASN A 104 -15.12 -2.62 -10.82
N GLU A 105 -15.63 -2.31 -9.63
CA GLU A 105 -14.97 -1.43 -8.67
C GLU A 105 -13.66 -2.06 -8.18
N HIS A 106 -13.66 -3.34 -7.83
CA HIS A 106 -12.45 -4.06 -7.42
C HIS A 106 -11.41 -4.12 -8.54
N LEU A 107 -11.81 -4.39 -9.78
CA LEU A 107 -10.89 -4.36 -10.93
C LEU A 107 -10.28 -2.97 -11.14
N SER A 108 -11.07 -1.92 -10.97
CA SER A 108 -10.61 -0.54 -11.07
C SER A 108 -9.61 -0.21 -9.94
N SER A 109 -9.89 -0.67 -8.71
CA SER A 109 -8.98 -0.54 -7.58
C SER A 109 -7.64 -1.26 -7.81
N ILE A 110 -7.67 -2.50 -8.32
CA ILE A 110 -6.46 -3.26 -8.64
C ILE A 110 -5.64 -2.55 -9.70
N ARG A 111 -6.30 -2.02 -10.75
CA ARG A 111 -5.64 -1.25 -11.80
C ARG A 111 -4.94 -0.01 -11.23
N ASN A 112 -5.63 0.75 -10.38
CA ASN A 112 -5.06 1.94 -9.74
C ASN A 112 -3.86 1.59 -8.86
N PHE A 113 -3.97 0.52 -8.07
CA PHE A 113 -2.87 0.02 -7.25
C PHE A 113 -1.63 -0.36 -8.09
N MET A 114 -1.82 -1.01 -9.24
CA MET A 114 -0.71 -1.34 -10.13
C MET A 114 -0.05 -0.09 -10.74
N ILE A 115 -0.85 0.91 -11.11
CA ILE A 115 -0.33 2.19 -11.63
C ILE A 115 0.48 2.91 -10.54
N GLU A 116 -0.07 3.01 -9.33
CA GLU A 116 0.58 3.64 -8.18
C GLU A 116 1.89 2.94 -7.85
N ARG A 117 1.89 1.60 -7.75
CA ARG A 117 3.12 0.83 -7.49
C ARG A 117 4.19 1.02 -8.57
N LYS A 118 3.79 1.14 -9.83
CA LYS A 118 4.72 1.41 -10.94
C LYS A 118 5.30 2.83 -10.86
N LEU A 119 4.49 3.81 -10.47
CA LEU A 119 4.94 5.19 -10.26
C LEU A 119 5.89 5.28 -9.07
N SER A 120 5.54 4.71 -7.92
CA SER A 120 6.40 4.68 -6.73
C SER A 120 7.74 4.00 -7.01
N GLY A 121 7.73 2.85 -7.68
CA GLY A 121 8.98 2.16 -8.04
C GLY A 121 9.88 2.99 -8.95
N SER A 122 9.32 3.72 -9.91
CA SER A 122 10.09 4.63 -10.76
C SER A 122 10.67 5.81 -9.96
N GLN A 123 9.90 6.36 -9.03
CA GLN A 123 10.32 7.49 -8.22
C GLN A 123 11.40 7.11 -7.20
N ASP A 124 11.29 5.94 -6.58
CA ASP A 124 12.32 5.42 -5.67
C ASP A 124 13.65 5.17 -6.39
N THR A 125 13.61 4.64 -7.63
CA THR A 125 14.83 4.46 -8.42
C THR A 125 15.46 5.79 -8.84
N ALA A 126 14.65 6.79 -9.19
CA ALA A 126 15.14 8.11 -9.54
C ALA A 126 15.75 8.83 -8.33
N ASN A 127 15.09 8.76 -7.17
CA ASN A 127 15.60 9.33 -5.92
C ASN A 127 16.89 8.65 -5.48
N PHE A 128 16.96 7.31 -5.55
CA PHE A 128 18.17 6.57 -5.22
C PHE A 128 19.34 6.96 -6.13
N ILE A 129 19.11 7.06 -7.44
CA ILE A 129 20.14 7.50 -8.39
C ILE A 129 20.57 8.93 -8.08
N ASP A 130 19.63 9.84 -7.85
CA ASP A 130 19.96 11.24 -7.60
C ASP A 130 20.74 11.42 -6.29
N GLU A 131 20.34 10.78 -5.20
CA GLU A 131 21.01 10.86 -3.91
C GLU A 131 22.42 10.27 -3.94
N GLU A 132 22.58 9.03 -4.40
CA GLU A 132 23.89 8.38 -4.43
C GLU A 132 24.84 9.04 -5.43
N PHE A 133 24.35 9.40 -6.61
CA PHE A 133 25.22 10.00 -7.63
C PHE A 133 25.62 11.43 -7.23
N THR A 134 24.68 12.22 -6.68
CA THR A 134 24.99 13.57 -6.19
C THR A 134 25.95 13.53 -5.01
N MET A 135 25.74 12.64 -4.03
CA MET A 135 26.67 12.48 -2.91
C MET A 135 28.07 12.06 -3.37
N ASN A 136 28.16 11.13 -4.32
CA ASN A 136 29.44 10.68 -4.84
C ASN A 136 30.16 11.77 -5.64
N CYS A 137 29.44 12.56 -6.45
CA CYS A 137 29.99 13.74 -7.12
C CYS A 137 30.52 14.78 -6.13
N GLN A 138 29.73 15.14 -5.12
CA GLN A 138 30.17 16.08 -4.08
C GLN A 138 31.43 15.59 -3.33
N ARG A 139 31.48 14.30 -3.01
CA ARG A 139 32.65 13.69 -2.36
C ARG A 139 33.88 13.72 -3.27
N LEU A 140 33.70 13.48 -4.56
CA LEU A 140 34.77 13.52 -5.56
C LEU A 140 35.29 14.95 -5.75
N ASP A 141 34.41 15.94 -5.82
CA ASP A 141 34.76 17.35 -5.94
C ASP A 141 35.54 17.82 -4.71
N MET A 142 35.06 17.47 -3.51
CA MET A 142 35.74 17.82 -2.27
C MET A 142 37.13 17.17 -2.16
N SER A 143 37.26 15.90 -2.56
CA SER A 143 38.55 15.22 -2.64
C SER A 143 39.50 15.89 -3.64
N THR A 144 38.98 16.26 -4.81
CA THR A 144 39.74 16.96 -5.85
C THR A 144 40.25 18.31 -5.36
N ASP A 145 39.43 19.06 -4.64
CA ASP A 145 39.83 20.36 -4.09
C ASP A 145 40.85 20.24 -2.97
N VAL A 146 40.80 19.18 -2.17
CA VAL A 146 41.84 18.88 -1.18
C VAL A 146 43.15 18.56 -1.88
N LEU A 147 43.14 17.71 -2.91
CA LEU A 147 44.34 17.35 -3.66
C LEU A 147 44.97 18.56 -4.37
N LYS A 148 44.17 19.46 -4.94
CA LYS A 148 44.67 20.71 -5.53
C LYS A 148 45.33 21.61 -4.48
N ARG A 149 44.74 21.72 -3.28
CA ARG A 149 45.33 22.48 -2.17
C ARG A 149 46.63 21.87 -1.70
N GLU A 150 46.67 20.57 -1.46
CA GLU A 150 47.89 19.86 -1.05
C GLU A 150 48.99 19.96 -2.10
N LEU A 151 48.64 19.89 -3.40
CA LEU A 151 49.60 20.10 -4.48
C LEU A 151 50.23 21.50 -4.44
N ASN A 152 49.42 22.54 -4.20
CA ASN A 152 49.93 23.91 -4.08
C ASN A 152 50.82 24.07 -2.85
N VAL A 153 50.41 23.55 -1.69
CA VAL A 153 51.21 23.57 -0.47
C VAL A 153 52.54 22.84 -0.67
N THR A 154 52.53 21.70 -1.35
CA THR A 154 53.74 20.93 -1.67
C THR A 154 54.69 21.72 -2.58
N LYS A 155 54.14 22.41 -3.60
CA LYS A 155 54.94 23.28 -4.48
C LYS A 155 55.57 24.43 -3.71
N GLU A 156 54.81 25.11 -2.86
CA GLU A 156 55.31 26.21 -2.03
C GLU A 156 56.42 25.74 -1.09
N LYS A 157 56.20 24.63 -0.37
CA LYS A 157 57.22 24.04 0.52
C LYS A 157 58.47 23.62 -0.24
N SER A 158 58.32 23.02 -1.42
CA SER A 158 59.47 22.65 -2.25
C SER A 158 60.25 23.87 -2.72
N ALA A 159 59.56 24.97 -3.08
CA ALA A 159 60.21 26.22 -3.47
C ALA A 159 60.94 26.88 -2.30
N LEU A 160 60.37 26.84 -1.09
CA LEU A 160 61.04 27.31 0.13
C LEU A 160 62.31 26.50 0.42
N VAL A 161 62.25 25.17 0.35
CA VAL A 161 63.43 24.32 0.52
C VAL A 161 64.49 24.61 -0.54
N GLU A 162 64.09 24.84 -1.79
CA GLU A 162 65.03 25.25 -2.85
C GLU A 162 65.69 26.59 -2.53
N GLN A 163 64.93 27.56 -2.01
CA GLN A 163 65.45 28.88 -1.63
C GLN A 163 66.38 28.81 -0.42
N GLU A 164 66.01 28.07 0.62
CA GLU A 164 66.87 27.85 1.80
C GLU A 164 68.17 27.15 1.41
N LEU A 165 68.10 26.15 0.53
CA LEU A 165 69.29 25.48 0.01
C LEU A 165 70.19 26.44 -0.78
N LYS A 166 69.62 27.33 -1.61
CA LYS A 166 70.40 28.37 -2.31
C LYS A 166 71.09 29.32 -1.33
N GLN A 167 70.37 29.79 -0.31
CA GLN A 167 70.94 30.67 0.71
C GLN A 167 72.06 30.00 1.49
N LEU A 168 71.91 28.73 1.87
CA LEU A 168 72.97 27.97 2.53
C LEU A 168 74.20 27.79 1.63
N LEU A 169 73.99 27.55 0.33
CA LEU A 169 75.09 27.46 -0.64
C LEU A 169 75.80 28.79 -0.87
N GLU A 170 75.09 29.92 -0.82
CA GLU A 170 75.67 31.27 -0.93
C GLU A 170 76.44 31.71 0.33
N GLN A 171 76.04 31.22 1.51
CA GLN A 171 76.70 31.51 2.78
C GLN A 171 78.01 30.73 2.99
N ILE A 172 78.26 29.69 2.19
CA ILE A 172 79.50 28.93 2.24
C ILE A 172 80.57 29.70 1.48
N ASP A 173 81.67 30.05 2.16
CA ASP A 173 82.86 30.55 1.49
C ASP A 173 83.62 29.40 0.83
N TRP A 174 83.28 29.13 -0.44
CA TRP A 174 83.89 28.10 -1.27
C TRP A 174 85.40 28.29 -1.50
N SER A 175 85.97 29.45 -1.13
CA SER A 175 87.40 29.72 -1.25
C SER A 175 88.21 29.16 -0.07
N GLU A 176 87.59 28.97 1.10
CA GLU A 176 88.23 28.39 2.29
C GLU A 176 88.07 26.86 2.39
N VAL A 177 87.19 26.26 1.58
CA VAL A 177 86.96 24.80 1.60
C VAL A 177 88.12 24.08 0.89
N PRO A 178 88.83 23.16 1.58
CA PRO A 178 89.92 22.42 0.96
C PRO A 178 89.36 21.49 -0.14
N LYS A 179 89.71 21.80 -1.39
CA LYS A 179 89.27 21.09 -2.61
C LYS A 179 89.68 19.61 -2.67
N ASN A 180 90.56 19.19 -1.78
CA ASN A 180 91.03 17.80 -1.63
C ASN A 180 90.33 17.04 -0.49
N SER A 181 89.37 17.66 0.21
CA SER A 181 88.57 16.97 1.23
C SER A 181 87.60 15.98 0.59
N ARG A 182 87.37 14.85 1.25
CA ARG A 182 86.47 13.78 0.79
C ARG A 182 85.03 14.30 0.67
N GLU A 183 84.67 15.23 1.53
CA GLU A 183 83.37 15.86 1.65
C GLU A 183 83.07 16.76 0.45
N TYR A 184 84.06 17.54 -0.02
CA TYR A 184 83.93 18.38 -1.21
C TYR A 184 83.76 17.56 -2.49
N ILE A 185 84.53 16.47 -2.65
CA ILE A 185 84.43 15.58 -3.81
C ILE A 185 83.05 14.89 -3.84
N ASN A 186 82.58 14.39 -2.71
CA ASN A 186 81.28 13.72 -2.60
C ASN A 186 80.11 14.69 -2.86
N LEU A 187 80.20 15.93 -2.37
CA LEU A 187 79.22 16.97 -2.65
C LEU A 187 79.22 17.36 -4.14
N HIS A 188 80.40 17.46 -4.76
CA HIS A 188 80.51 17.74 -6.19
C HIS A 188 79.94 16.61 -7.06
N GLU A 189 80.22 15.35 -6.72
CA GLU A 189 79.64 14.20 -7.41
C GLU A 189 78.10 14.16 -7.27
N GLN A 190 77.57 14.44 -6.08
CA GLN A 190 76.12 14.50 -5.86
C GLN A 190 75.46 15.64 -6.66
N ILE A 191 76.10 16.81 -6.75
CA ILE A 191 75.63 17.91 -7.60
C ILE A 191 75.64 17.52 -9.08
N GLN A 192 76.67 16.80 -9.56
CA GLN A 192 76.72 16.32 -10.94
C GLN A 192 75.65 15.26 -11.22
N VAL A 193 75.39 14.35 -10.26
CA VAL A 193 74.30 13.37 -10.37
C VAL A 193 72.94 14.07 -10.44
N LEU A 194 72.72 15.11 -9.63
CA LEU A 194 71.49 15.90 -9.67
C LEU A 194 71.36 16.67 -11.00
N LYS A 195 72.45 17.26 -11.49
CA LYS A 195 72.52 17.94 -12.79
C LYS A 195 72.13 17.01 -13.94
N ASN A 196 72.65 15.79 -13.93
CA ASN A 196 72.38 14.79 -14.96
C ASN A 196 70.96 14.20 -14.85
N ARG A 197 70.43 14.03 -13.63
CA ARG A 197 69.11 13.43 -13.40
C ARG A 197 67.96 14.40 -13.72
N TYR A 198 68.14 15.70 -13.47
CA TYR A 198 67.08 16.71 -13.64
C TYR A 198 67.31 17.67 -14.81
N ALA A 199 68.37 17.49 -15.61
CA ALA A 199 68.73 18.32 -16.76
C ALA A 199 68.82 19.83 -16.45
N VAL A 200 69.16 20.20 -15.21
CA VAL A 200 69.22 21.60 -14.75
C VAL A 200 70.58 22.20 -15.10
N ARG A 201 70.59 23.36 -15.78
CA ARG A 201 71.81 24.17 -15.95
C ARG A 201 71.94 25.12 -14.77
N PHE A 202 72.83 24.81 -13.83
CA PHE A 202 73.28 25.80 -12.85
C PHE A 202 74.13 26.84 -13.59
N THR A 203 73.59 28.03 -13.81
CA THR A 203 74.38 29.18 -14.25
C THR A 203 75.20 29.65 -13.06
N SER A 204 76.51 29.60 -13.24
CA SER A 204 77.50 30.33 -12.43
C SER A 204 77.20 31.82 -12.38
#